data_AF-A0A9Q1EDF9-F1
#
_entry.id   AF-A0A9Q1EDF9-F1
#
_cell.length_a   1.000
_cell.length_b   1.000
_cell.length_c   1.000
_cell.angle_alpha   90.00
_cell.angle_beta   90.00
_cell.angle_gamma   90.00
#
_symmetry.space_group_name_H-M   'P 1'
#
loop_
_entity.id
_entity.type
_entity.pdbx_description
1 polymer ?
#
loop_
_entity_poly.entity_id
_entity_poly.type
_entity_poly.pdbx_seq_one_letter_code
_entity_poly.pdbx_strand_id
1 'polypeptide(L)'
;MQQPTLSLSSSYSALLPGDEVRFRCASPADVCAPVEVRFYKLGSGSPLVGTSESVGSGVELAVNNVDAKHQGSYTCQYTVQGIVLPRSPPSNSIAIYIVDLLPPRMFLSSPAEGVTWGPQGPELTRGHSFTITCSTQPQYPGGSFHLYFMGSKVTESQAAVNHSASFLFSSAEHSLQGNYSCVYETTVSTRSFNSPASTLLHLTVTGKELQVRL
;
A
#
# COMPACT_ATOMS: atom_id res chain seq x y z
N MET A 1 34.28 -18.68 -11.61
CA MET A 1 33.74 -17.30 -11.71
C MET A 1 32.88 -17.04 -10.50
N GLN A 2 33.06 -15.90 -9.85
CA GLN A 2 32.28 -15.51 -8.69
C GLN A 2 30.92 -14.95 -9.12
N GLN A 3 29.92 -15.01 -8.24
CA GLN A 3 28.61 -14.42 -8.50
C GLN A 3 28.66 -12.90 -8.36
N PRO A 4 27.88 -12.15 -9.17
CA PRO A 4 27.72 -10.72 -8.96
C PRO A 4 26.87 -10.42 -7.71
N THR A 5 26.90 -9.17 -7.26
CA THR A 5 26.06 -8.67 -6.16
C THR A 5 24.96 -7.79 -6.73
N LEU A 6 23.70 -8.17 -6.46
CA LEU A 6 22.54 -7.33 -6.75
C LEU A 6 22.16 -6.54 -5.51
N SER A 7 21.98 -5.24 -5.68
CA SER A 7 21.58 -4.31 -4.64
C SER A 7 20.40 -3.47 -5.13
N LEU A 8 19.59 -2.99 -4.19
CA LEU A 8 18.52 -2.06 -4.47
C LEU A 8 19.10 -0.64 -4.34
N SER A 9 19.09 0.13 -5.42
CA SER A 9 19.47 1.55 -5.40
C SER A 9 18.32 2.40 -4.84
N SER A 10 17.07 1.96 -5.00
CA SER A 10 15.90 2.58 -4.37
C SER A 10 15.85 2.30 -2.86
N SER A 11 15.20 3.18 -2.10
CA SER A 11 15.06 3.03 -0.63
C SER A 11 14.10 1.93 -0.19
N TYR A 12 13.17 1.52 -1.06
CA TYR A 12 12.10 0.57 -0.72
C TYR A 12 11.89 -0.45 -1.83
N SER A 13 11.57 -1.69 -1.45
CA SER A 13 11.17 -2.78 -2.35
C SER A 13 9.65 -2.94 -2.47
N ALA A 14 8.88 -2.25 -1.63
CA ALA A 14 7.43 -2.16 -1.72
C ALA A 14 7.04 -0.85 -2.42
N LEU A 15 6.27 -0.96 -3.50
CA LEU A 15 6.03 0.10 -4.47
C LEU A 15 4.53 0.23 -4.75
N LEU A 16 4.07 1.42 -5.11
CA LEU A 16 2.73 1.65 -5.67
C LEU A 16 2.78 1.49 -7.20
N PRO A 17 1.65 1.17 -7.86
CA PRO A 17 1.55 1.25 -9.31
C PRO A 17 1.98 2.64 -9.80
N GLY A 18 2.85 2.68 -10.81
CA GLY A 18 3.43 3.92 -11.35
C GLY A 18 4.79 4.31 -10.77
N ASP A 19 5.23 3.72 -9.65
CA ASP A 19 6.56 4.00 -9.06
C ASP A 19 7.71 3.56 -10.00
N GLU A 20 8.91 4.09 -9.74
CA GLU A 20 10.18 3.61 -10.32
C GLU A 20 10.94 2.78 -9.27
N VAL A 21 11.52 1.66 -9.70
CA VAL A 21 12.50 0.92 -8.90
C VAL A 21 13.81 0.76 -9.63
N ARG A 22 14.89 0.99 -8.90
CA ARG A 22 16.26 0.92 -9.40
C ARG A 22 17.06 -0.15 -8.70
N PHE A 23 17.70 -0.98 -9.49
CA PHE A 23 18.63 -2.01 -9.05
C PHE A 23 20.02 -1.67 -9.52
N ARG A 24 21.04 -2.12 -8.77
CA ARG A 24 22.43 -2.06 -9.18
C ARG A 24 23.07 -3.43 -9.04
N CYS A 25 23.66 -3.91 -10.14
CA CYS A 25 24.37 -5.18 -10.20
C CYS A 25 25.87 -4.91 -10.35
N ALA A 26 26.66 -5.34 -9.37
CA ALA A 26 28.12 -5.19 -9.36
C ALA A 26 28.80 -6.52 -9.64
N SER A 27 29.72 -6.54 -10.61
CA SER A 27 30.62 -7.68 -10.79
C SER A 27 31.68 -7.72 -9.68
N PRO A 28 32.24 -8.89 -9.39
CA PRO A 28 33.35 -9.06 -8.46
C PRO A 28 34.57 -8.17 -8.81
N ALA A 29 35.26 -7.64 -7.80
CA ALA A 29 36.36 -6.67 -7.98
C ALA A 29 37.60 -7.24 -8.69
N ASP A 30 37.75 -8.57 -8.69
CA ASP A 30 38.79 -9.31 -9.40
C ASP A 30 38.56 -9.36 -10.92
N VAL A 31 37.38 -8.95 -11.41
CA VAL A 31 37.06 -8.89 -12.84
C VAL A 31 37.53 -7.55 -13.42
N CYS A 32 38.73 -7.55 -14.00
CA CYS A 32 39.35 -6.36 -14.61
C CYS A 32 39.02 -6.16 -16.11
N ALA A 33 38.05 -6.92 -16.64
CA ALA A 33 37.64 -6.88 -18.05
C ALA A 33 36.22 -6.31 -18.18
N PRO A 34 35.86 -5.73 -19.35
CA PRO A 34 34.48 -5.29 -19.60
C PRO A 34 33.50 -6.45 -19.45
N VAL A 35 32.41 -6.21 -18.74
CA VAL A 35 31.37 -7.21 -18.48
C VAL A 35 30.04 -6.77 -19.07
N GLU A 36 29.33 -7.71 -19.67
CA GLU A 36 27.96 -7.54 -20.10
C GLU A 36 27.03 -8.09 -19.01
N VAL A 37 26.30 -7.20 -18.33
CA VAL A 37 25.35 -7.55 -17.27
C VAL A 37 23.95 -7.75 -17.86
N ARG A 38 23.25 -8.78 -17.40
CA ARG A 38 21.84 -9.04 -17.71
C ARG A 38 21.04 -9.23 -16.43
N PHE A 39 19.86 -8.62 -16.38
CA PHE A 39 18.91 -8.75 -15.28
C PHE A 39 17.80 -9.73 -15.65
N TYR A 40 17.36 -10.49 -14.66
CA TYR A 40 16.36 -11.54 -14.80
C TYR A 40 15.29 -11.38 -13.74
N LYS A 41 14.03 -11.53 -14.16
CA LYS A 41 12.93 -11.81 -13.24
C LYS A 41 12.68 -13.31 -13.21
N LEU A 42 12.71 -13.90 -12.02
CA LEU A 42 12.49 -15.33 -11.83
C LEU A 42 11.11 -15.72 -12.41
N GLY A 43 11.10 -16.75 -13.25
CA GLY A 43 9.88 -17.25 -13.92
C GLY A 43 9.54 -16.60 -15.27
N SER A 44 10.20 -15.50 -15.68
CA SER A 44 9.91 -14.85 -16.97
C SER A 44 10.68 -15.45 -18.17
N GLY A 45 11.73 -16.24 -17.91
CA GLY A 45 12.57 -16.90 -18.93
C GLY A 45 13.40 -15.97 -19.83
N SER A 46 13.01 -14.69 -19.94
CA SER A 46 13.62 -13.65 -20.75
C SER A 46 14.24 -12.56 -19.87
N PRO A 47 15.39 -11.98 -20.27
CA PRO A 47 16.01 -10.87 -19.55
C PRO A 47 15.18 -9.60 -19.73
N LEU A 48 15.12 -8.76 -18.68
CA LEU A 48 14.23 -7.60 -18.60
C LEU A 48 14.76 -6.30 -19.25
N VAL A 49 15.75 -6.33 -20.16
CA VAL A 49 16.63 -5.20 -20.59
C VAL A 49 17.86 -5.09 -19.64
N GLY A 50 19.10 -4.72 -20.02
CA GLY A 50 19.80 -4.36 -21.26
C GLY A 50 21.26 -4.02 -20.86
N THR A 51 22.21 -4.24 -21.75
CA THR A 51 23.67 -4.24 -21.53
C THR A 51 24.26 -2.87 -21.16
N SER A 52 25.26 -2.84 -20.27
CA SER A 52 26.12 -1.67 -20.07
C SER A 52 27.58 -2.01 -20.40
N GLU A 53 28.28 -1.05 -21.01
CA GLU A 53 29.66 -1.14 -21.49
C GLU A 53 30.72 -0.76 -20.44
N SER A 54 30.33 -0.35 -19.23
CA SER A 54 31.27 0.26 -18.28
C SER A 54 31.94 -0.73 -17.33
N VAL A 55 33.26 -0.74 -17.38
CA VAL A 55 34.20 -1.42 -16.48
C VAL A 55 34.02 -0.96 -15.03
N GLY A 56 33.89 -1.89 -14.08
CA GLY A 56 34.09 -1.65 -12.63
C GLY A 56 33.01 -0.85 -11.86
N SER A 57 32.11 -0.12 -12.53
CA SER A 57 30.96 0.50 -11.88
C SER A 57 29.72 -0.36 -12.10
N GLY A 58 29.13 -0.87 -11.01
CA GLY A 58 27.93 -1.72 -11.10
C GLY A 58 26.85 -1.10 -11.99
N VAL A 59 26.25 -1.93 -12.83
CA VAL A 59 25.25 -1.55 -13.84
C VAL A 59 23.92 -1.32 -13.16
N GLU A 60 23.25 -0.22 -13.47
CA GLU A 60 21.91 0.07 -12.95
C GLU A 60 20.81 -0.32 -13.94
N LEU A 61 19.72 -0.87 -13.42
CA LEU A 61 18.46 -1.10 -14.13
C LEU A 61 17.37 -0.27 -13.46
N ALA A 62 16.71 0.60 -14.22
CA ALA A 62 15.50 1.30 -13.79
C ALA A 62 14.27 0.65 -14.44
N VAL A 63 13.35 0.17 -13.61
CA VAL A 63 12.03 -0.31 -14.04
C VAL A 63 11.03 0.79 -13.70
N ASN A 64 10.49 1.42 -14.74
CA ASN A 64 9.58 2.55 -14.64
C ASN A 64 8.12 2.10 -14.72
N ASN A 65 7.22 2.91 -14.16
CA ASN A 65 5.77 2.71 -14.25
C ASN A 65 5.39 1.27 -13.85
N VAL A 66 5.83 0.85 -12.66
CA VAL A 66 5.64 -0.52 -12.20
C VAL A 66 4.15 -0.85 -12.06
N ASP A 67 3.81 -2.11 -12.25
CA ASP A 67 2.46 -2.66 -12.15
C ASP A 67 2.54 -4.10 -11.60
N ALA A 68 1.39 -4.74 -11.38
CA ALA A 68 1.32 -6.10 -10.82
C ALA A 68 2.19 -7.14 -11.55
N LYS A 69 2.46 -6.98 -12.86
CA LYS A 69 3.29 -7.92 -13.63
C LYS A 69 4.77 -7.81 -13.29
N HIS A 70 5.20 -6.70 -12.69
CA HIS A 70 6.58 -6.50 -12.25
C HIS A 70 6.85 -7.13 -10.87
N GLN A 71 5.82 -7.45 -10.08
CA GLN A 71 5.99 -8.13 -8.80
C GLN A 71 6.74 -9.46 -8.95
N GLY A 72 7.74 -9.68 -8.10
CA GLY A 72 8.52 -10.92 -8.09
C GLY A 72 9.98 -10.74 -7.66
N SER A 73 10.77 -11.78 -7.89
CA SER A 73 12.18 -11.87 -7.52
C SER A 73 13.10 -11.58 -8.70
N TYR A 74 14.09 -10.73 -8.48
CA TYR A 74 15.04 -10.24 -9.48
C TYR A 74 16.45 -10.72 -9.16
N THR A 75 17.19 -11.14 -10.18
CA THR A 75 18.60 -11.53 -10.11
C THR A 75 19.37 -10.90 -11.28
N CYS A 76 20.69 -10.92 -11.22
CA CYS A 76 21.55 -10.54 -12.34
C CYS A 76 22.67 -11.56 -12.58
N GLN A 77 23.16 -11.61 -13.82
CA GLN A 77 24.33 -12.39 -14.23
C GLN A 77 25.19 -11.54 -15.16
N TYR A 78 26.47 -11.86 -15.27
CA TYR A 78 27.38 -11.19 -16.19
C TYR A 78 28.14 -12.17 -17.09
N THR A 79 28.56 -11.68 -18.26
CA THR A 79 29.50 -12.35 -19.18
C THR A 79 30.69 -11.44 -19.43
N VAL A 80 31.89 -11.99 -19.48
CA VAL A 80 33.10 -11.20 -19.77
C VAL A 80 33.23 -11.02 -21.28
N GLN A 81 33.35 -9.78 -21.76
CA GLN A 81 33.53 -9.51 -23.18
C GLN A 81 34.89 -10.02 -23.68
N GLY A 82 34.93 -10.59 -24.89
CA GLY A 82 36.16 -11.09 -25.51
C GLY A 82 36.62 -12.47 -24.99
N ILE A 83 35.90 -13.10 -24.06
CA ILE A 83 36.21 -14.45 -23.57
C ILE A 83 34.99 -15.36 -23.76
N VAL A 84 35.19 -16.54 -24.35
CA VAL A 84 34.16 -17.58 -24.51
C VAL A 84 33.94 -18.34 -23.18
N LEU A 85 33.76 -17.60 -22.08
CA LEU A 85 33.41 -18.18 -20.79
C LEU A 85 31.87 -18.32 -20.67
N PRO A 86 31.38 -19.30 -19.90
CA PRO A 86 29.95 -19.39 -19.59
C PRO A 86 29.48 -18.17 -18.77
N ARG A 87 28.17 -17.97 -18.67
CA ARG A 87 27.58 -16.95 -17.77
C ARG A 87 28.05 -17.16 -16.33
N SER A 88 28.23 -16.07 -15.59
CA SER A 88 28.43 -16.15 -14.13
C SER A 88 27.27 -16.90 -13.46
N PRO A 89 27.46 -17.47 -12.25
CA PRO A 89 26.33 -17.83 -11.40
C PRO A 89 25.40 -16.62 -11.16
N PRO A 90 24.10 -16.84 -10.87
CA PRO A 90 23.18 -15.76 -10.53
C PRO A 90 23.58 -15.06 -9.22
N SER A 91 23.30 -13.76 -9.13
CA SER A 91 23.42 -12.97 -7.90
C SER A 91 22.49 -13.46 -6.79
N ASN A 92 22.59 -12.82 -5.62
CA ASN A 92 21.48 -12.80 -4.67
C ASN A 92 20.19 -12.29 -5.33
N SER A 93 19.05 -12.71 -4.78
CA SER A 93 17.73 -12.31 -5.25
C SER A 93 17.17 -11.15 -4.44
N ILE A 94 16.54 -10.19 -5.12
CA ILE A 94 15.77 -9.11 -4.48
C ILE A 94 14.32 -9.25 -4.92
N ALA A 95 13.41 -9.39 -3.96
CA ALA A 95 11.97 -9.38 -4.22
C ALA A 95 11.43 -7.95 -4.13
N ILE A 96 10.59 -7.58 -5.11
CA ILE A 96 9.77 -6.36 -5.04
C ILE A 96 8.30 -6.74 -4.91
N TYR A 97 7.56 -5.88 -4.21
CA TYR A 97 6.13 -6.00 -3.95
C TYR A 97 5.41 -4.80 -4.53
N ILE A 98 4.30 -5.04 -5.23
CA ILE A 98 3.44 -3.97 -5.73
C ILE A 98 2.21 -3.94 -4.82
N VAL A 99 2.08 -2.84 -4.09
CA VAL A 99 1.02 -2.61 -3.12
C VAL A 99 -0.11 -1.89 -3.80
N ASP A 100 -1.28 -2.51 -3.86
CA ASP A 100 -2.49 -1.91 -4.40
C ASP A 100 -3.57 -1.94 -3.31
N LEU A 101 -3.87 -0.76 -2.75
CA LEU A 101 -4.86 -0.63 -1.69
C LEU A 101 -6.14 -0.07 -2.25
N LEU A 102 -7.21 -0.86 -2.15
CA LEU A 102 -8.55 -0.41 -2.52
C LEU A 102 -9.14 0.52 -1.45
N PRO A 103 -10.02 1.45 -1.82
CA PRO A 103 -10.76 2.26 -0.85
C PRO A 103 -11.55 1.35 0.11
N PRO A 104 -11.52 1.62 1.42
CA PRO A 104 -12.27 0.83 2.38
C PRO A 104 -13.77 1.08 2.22
N ARG A 105 -14.57 0.12 2.68
CA ARG A 105 -16.03 0.24 2.72
C ARG A 105 -16.45 0.69 4.10
N MET A 106 -17.41 1.61 4.17
CA MET A 106 -18.00 2.05 5.43
C MET A 106 -19.40 1.50 5.58
N PHE A 107 -19.72 1.11 6.81
CA PHE A 107 -21.02 0.61 7.23
C PHE A 107 -21.45 1.36 8.48
N LEU A 108 -22.75 1.62 8.60
CA LEU A 108 -23.36 2.25 9.77
C LEU A 108 -24.28 1.24 10.45
N SER A 109 -24.21 1.13 11.77
CA SER A 109 -25.12 0.33 12.57
C SER A 109 -25.49 1.04 13.88
N SER A 110 -26.64 0.69 14.46
CA SER A 110 -27.04 1.13 15.80
C SER A 110 -27.62 -0.07 16.58
N PRO A 111 -27.34 -0.21 17.88
CA PRO A 111 -27.91 -1.28 18.72
C PRO A 111 -29.42 -1.17 18.96
N ALA A 112 -29.99 0.03 18.82
CA ALA A 112 -31.43 0.30 18.92
C ALA A 112 -31.93 0.81 17.55
N GLU A 113 -33.24 0.98 17.34
CA GLU A 113 -33.80 1.59 16.11
C GLU A 113 -33.42 3.08 15.92
N GLY A 114 -32.22 3.49 16.34
CA GLY A 114 -31.67 4.83 16.23
C GLY A 114 -31.11 5.18 14.86
N VAL A 115 -31.24 4.32 13.85
CA VAL A 115 -30.89 4.59 12.45
C VAL A 115 -32.12 4.40 11.57
N THR A 116 -32.58 5.48 10.95
CA THR A 116 -33.61 5.47 9.90
C THR A 116 -33.01 5.84 8.56
N TRP A 117 -33.69 5.52 7.45
CA TRP A 117 -33.24 5.87 6.11
C TRP A 117 -34.14 6.96 5.53
N GLY A 118 -33.60 8.16 5.42
CA GLY A 118 -34.25 9.31 4.81
C GLY A 118 -33.89 9.46 3.33
N PRO A 119 -34.50 10.44 2.64
CA PRO A 119 -34.24 10.71 1.22
C PRO A 119 -32.80 11.19 0.94
N GLN A 120 -32.07 11.64 1.95
CA GLN A 120 -30.68 12.12 1.84
C GLN A 120 -29.63 11.14 2.39
N GLY A 121 -30.06 9.97 2.89
CA GLY A 121 -29.16 8.98 3.49
C GLY A 121 -29.59 8.54 4.89
N PRO A 122 -28.66 7.98 5.68
CA PRO A 122 -28.95 7.53 7.04
C PRO A 122 -29.18 8.72 7.98
N GLU A 123 -30.23 8.60 8.79
CA GLU A 123 -30.63 9.56 9.81
C GLU A 123 -30.49 8.91 11.19
N LEU A 124 -29.77 9.58 12.08
CA LEU A 124 -29.49 9.14 13.44
C LEU A 124 -30.38 9.85 14.44
N THR A 125 -31.06 9.08 15.29
CA THR A 125 -31.85 9.65 16.39
C THR A 125 -30.92 10.22 17.46
N ARG A 126 -31.05 11.50 17.77
CA ARG A 126 -30.27 12.20 18.80
C ARG A 126 -30.30 11.41 20.12
N GLY A 127 -29.15 11.32 20.79
CA GLY A 127 -29.00 10.60 22.05
C GLY A 127 -28.80 9.08 21.91
N HIS A 128 -28.98 8.51 20.72
CA HIS A 128 -28.73 7.07 20.49
C HIS A 128 -27.26 6.83 20.14
N SER A 129 -26.75 5.66 20.55
CA SER A 129 -25.43 5.22 20.14
C SER A 129 -25.46 4.67 18.71
N PHE A 130 -24.34 4.84 18.02
CA PHE A 130 -24.15 4.31 16.68
C PHE A 130 -22.68 3.93 16.48
N THR A 131 -22.45 3.06 15.51
CA THR A 131 -21.12 2.56 15.17
C THR A 131 -20.88 2.76 13.67
N ILE A 132 -19.75 3.35 13.34
CA ILE A 132 -19.22 3.36 11.97
C ILE A 132 -18.18 2.25 11.89
N THR A 133 -18.37 1.30 10.99
CA THR A 133 -17.41 0.23 10.74
C THR A 133 -16.77 0.43 9.38
N CYS A 134 -15.44 0.50 9.35
CA CYS A 134 -14.67 0.44 8.13
C CYS A 134 -14.16 -0.98 7.90
N SER A 135 -14.15 -1.46 6.66
CA SER A 135 -13.53 -2.73 6.32
C SER A 135 -12.84 -2.70 4.95
N THR A 136 -11.86 -3.57 4.79
CA THR A 136 -11.15 -3.80 3.53
C THR A 136 -11.13 -5.29 3.20
N GLN A 137 -10.72 -5.63 1.98
CA GLN A 137 -10.49 -7.02 1.61
C GLN A 137 -9.27 -7.57 2.36
N PRO A 138 -9.22 -8.88 2.66
CA PRO A 138 -8.12 -9.50 3.40
C PRO A 138 -6.85 -9.67 2.54
N GLN A 139 -6.30 -8.55 2.06
CA GLN A 139 -5.14 -8.52 1.16
C GLN A 139 -3.82 -8.37 1.93
N TYR A 140 -3.82 -7.63 3.04
CA TYR A 140 -2.65 -7.37 3.86
C TYR A 140 -2.97 -7.61 5.34
N PRO A 141 -2.08 -8.28 6.10
CA PRO A 141 -2.29 -8.51 7.51
C PRO A 141 -2.12 -7.21 8.31
N GLY A 142 -2.96 -7.03 9.33
CA GLY A 142 -2.86 -5.91 10.28
C GLY A 142 -3.25 -4.55 9.68
N GLY A 143 -2.57 -3.49 10.11
CA GLY A 143 -2.86 -2.10 9.73
C GLY A 143 -3.83 -1.40 10.68
N SER A 144 -4.23 -0.19 10.30
CA SER A 144 -5.16 0.64 11.07
C SER A 144 -6.10 1.40 10.13
N PHE A 145 -7.29 1.69 10.62
CA PHE A 145 -8.26 2.53 9.93
C PHE A 145 -8.29 3.89 10.60
N HIS A 146 -8.35 4.92 9.77
CA HIS A 146 -8.46 6.32 10.15
C HIS A 146 -9.81 6.84 9.68
N LEU A 147 -10.68 7.19 10.62
CA LEU A 147 -11.97 7.80 10.36
C LEU A 147 -11.82 9.33 10.42
N TYR A 148 -12.13 9.99 9.32
CA TYR A 148 -12.07 11.44 9.19
C TYR A 148 -13.48 12.02 9.13
N PHE A 149 -13.72 13.06 9.93
CA PHE A 149 -14.94 13.87 9.87
C PHE A 149 -14.64 15.20 9.16
N MET A 150 -15.26 15.45 8.00
CA MET A 150 -14.96 16.64 7.17
C MET A 150 -15.46 17.96 7.77
N GLY A 151 -16.17 17.93 8.90
CA GLY A 151 -16.59 19.11 9.66
C GLY A 151 -15.59 19.58 10.73
N SER A 152 -14.50 18.85 10.97
CA SER A 152 -13.46 19.20 11.95
C SER A 152 -12.09 18.61 11.58
N LYS A 153 -11.07 18.78 12.44
CA LYS A 153 -9.78 18.07 12.33
C LYS A 153 -9.75 16.78 13.17
N VAL A 154 -10.90 16.24 13.57
CA VAL A 154 -10.94 15.02 14.38
C VAL A 154 -10.68 13.82 13.46
N THR A 155 -9.60 13.11 13.76
CA THR A 155 -9.27 11.80 13.19
C THR A 155 -9.31 10.81 14.34
N GLU A 156 -10.18 9.80 14.24
CA GLU A 156 -10.10 8.64 15.13
C GLU A 156 -9.38 7.51 14.41
N SER A 157 -8.50 6.81 15.13
CA SER A 157 -7.72 5.71 14.58
C SER A 157 -7.95 4.44 15.39
N GLN A 158 -8.24 3.35 14.70
CA GLN A 158 -8.46 2.04 15.31
C GLN A 158 -7.64 0.98 14.56
N ALA A 159 -7.00 0.09 15.30
CA ALA A 159 -6.30 -1.05 14.71
C ALA A 159 -7.26 -1.98 13.97
N ALA A 160 -6.82 -2.53 12.84
CA ALA A 160 -7.61 -3.48 12.07
C ALA A 160 -7.71 -4.82 12.81
N VAL A 161 -8.92 -5.23 13.15
CA VAL A 161 -9.27 -6.56 13.66
C VAL A 161 -10.08 -7.26 12.57
N ASN A 162 -9.56 -8.39 12.08
CA ASN A 162 -10.16 -9.12 10.95
C ASN A 162 -10.43 -8.21 9.73
N HIS A 163 -9.45 -7.36 9.37
CA HIS A 163 -9.52 -6.42 8.24
C HIS A 163 -10.66 -5.39 8.36
N SER A 164 -11.10 -5.12 9.59
CA SER A 164 -12.13 -4.15 9.90
C SER A 164 -11.80 -3.38 11.17
N ALA A 165 -12.40 -2.21 11.34
CA ALA A 165 -12.37 -1.47 12.59
C ALA A 165 -13.72 -0.79 12.82
N SER A 166 -14.15 -0.75 14.07
CA SER A 166 -15.41 -0.16 14.48
C SER A 166 -15.15 1.04 15.39
N PHE A 167 -15.77 2.16 15.05
CA PHE A 167 -15.73 3.43 15.77
C PHE A 167 -17.08 3.63 16.45
N LEU A 168 -17.10 3.59 17.78
CA LEU A 168 -18.32 3.64 18.58
C LEU A 168 -18.57 5.07 19.07
N PHE A 169 -19.73 5.62 18.73
CA PHE A 169 -20.21 6.90 19.24
C PHE A 169 -21.31 6.63 20.26
N SER A 170 -21.10 7.09 21.51
CA SER A 170 -22.03 6.81 22.61
C SER A 170 -23.37 7.54 22.47
N SER A 171 -23.38 8.68 21.78
CA SER A 171 -24.58 9.52 21.60
C SER A 171 -24.48 10.33 20.32
N ALA A 172 -25.50 10.27 19.47
CA ALA A 172 -25.64 11.13 18.31
C ALA A 172 -26.00 12.56 18.72
N GLU A 173 -25.18 13.52 18.29
CA GLU A 173 -25.36 14.95 18.51
C GLU A 173 -25.27 15.71 17.19
N HIS A 174 -25.90 16.89 17.10
CA HIS A 174 -25.85 17.72 15.88
C HIS A 174 -24.43 18.14 15.49
N SER A 175 -23.48 18.15 16.43
CA SER A 175 -22.06 18.39 16.19
C SER A 175 -21.39 17.28 15.36
N LEU A 176 -21.96 16.07 15.36
CA LEU A 176 -21.51 14.89 14.61
C LEU A 176 -22.24 14.75 13.26
N GLN A 177 -23.08 15.71 12.88
CA GLN A 177 -23.71 15.71 11.56
C GLN A 177 -22.72 16.17 10.48
N GLY A 178 -22.63 15.42 9.38
CA GLY A 178 -21.80 15.78 8.24
C GLY A 178 -21.20 14.58 7.51
N ASN A 179 -20.13 14.84 6.76
CA ASN A 179 -19.48 13.85 5.91
C ASN A 179 -18.34 13.14 6.63
N TYR A 180 -18.37 11.82 6.58
CA TYR A 180 -17.33 10.94 7.09
C TYR A 180 -16.64 10.23 5.93
N SER A 181 -15.34 9.99 6.08
CA SER A 181 -14.54 9.16 5.18
C SER A 181 -13.58 8.31 5.98
N CYS A 182 -13.15 7.19 5.40
CA CYS A 182 -12.25 6.26 6.05
C CYS A 182 -11.05 5.97 5.15
N VAL A 183 -9.86 5.89 5.74
CA VAL A 183 -8.62 5.49 5.07
C VAL A 183 -8.05 4.30 5.82
N TYR A 184 -7.52 3.33 5.09
CA TYR A 184 -6.79 2.21 5.65
C TYR A 184 -5.29 2.44 5.45
N GLU A 185 -4.53 2.30 6.52
CA GLU A 185 -3.07 2.40 6.52
C GLU A 185 -2.47 1.04 6.88
N THR A 186 -1.46 0.62 6.11
CA THR A 186 -0.69 -0.59 6.39
C THR A 186 0.77 -0.43 6.04
N THR A 187 1.61 -1.28 6.61
CA THR A 187 3.05 -1.29 6.37
C THR A 187 3.42 -2.57 5.65
N VAL A 188 3.99 -2.44 4.46
CA VAL A 188 4.50 -3.58 3.67
C VAL A 188 6.01 -3.44 3.58
N SER A 189 6.72 -4.50 3.99
CA SER A 189 8.18 -4.47 4.20
C SER A 189 8.59 -3.40 5.22
N THR A 190 9.02 -2.23 4.76
CA THR A 190 9.50 -1.11 5.59
C THR A 190 8.82 0.22 5.26
N ARG A 191 7.84 0.21 4.36
CA ARG A 191 7.13 1.40 3.88
C ARG A 191 5.67 1.36 4.29
N SER A 192 5.15 2.49 4.75
CA SER A 192 3.74 2.67 5.04
C SER A 192 2.99 3.17 3.82
N PHE A 193 1.79 2.64 3.63
CA PHE A 193 0.91 2.90 2.50
C PHE A 193 -0.47 3.26 3.01
N ASN A 194 -1.09 4.25 2.36
CA ASN A 194 -2.46 4.64 2.61
C ASN A 194 -3.32 4.23 1.43
N SER A 195 -4.49 3.68 1.72
CA SER A 195 -5.52 3.50 0.71
C SER A 195 -6.03 4.87 0.23
N PRO A 196 -6.66 4.93 -0.95
CA PRO A 196 -7.57 6.04 -1.24
C PRO A 196 -8.67 6.10 -0.17
N ALA A 197 -9.24 7.29 0.02
CA ALA A 197 -10.36 7.47 0.94
C ALA A 197 -11.61 6.73 0.43
N SER A 198 -12.41 6.21 1.37
CA SER A 198 -13.71 5.64 1.06
C SER A 198 -14.66 6.67 0.44
N THR A 199 -15.75 6.18 -0.16
CA THR A 199 -16.89 7.03 -0.53
C THR A 199 -17.44 7.75 0.70
N LEU A 200 -17.80 9.02 0.57
CA LEU A 200 -18.33 9.79 1.68
C LEU A 200 -19.63 9.21 2.23
N LEU A 201 -19.72 9.11 3.56
CA LEU A 201 -20.96 8.80 4.29
C LEU A 201 -21.47 10.08 4.94
N HIS A 202 -22.59 10.59 4.43
CA HIS A 202 -23.28 11.72 5.03
C HIS A 202 -24.21 11.24 6.14
N LEU A 203 -24.00 11.74 7.36
CA LEU A 203 -24.86 11.45 8.51
C LEU A 203 -25.69 12.68 8.86
N THR A 204 -26.98 12.49 9.07
CA THR A 204 -27.91 13.52 9.56
C THR A 204 -28.41 13.14 10.94
N VAL A 205 -28.50 14.07 11.88
CA VAL A 205 -29.03 13.79 13.23
C VAL A 205 -30.42 14.41 13.40
N THR A 206 -31.39 13.59 13.76
CA THR A 206 -32.81 13.95 13.92
C THR A 206 -33.27 13.80 15.37
N GLY A 207 -34.27 14.59 15.78
CA GLY A 207 -34.81 14.60 17.16
C GLY A 207 -34.68 15.96 17.83
N LYS A 208 -35.64 16.31 18.70
CA LYS A 208 -35.69 17.60 19.41
C LYS A 208 -34.95 17.53 20.74
N GLU A 209 -34.40 18.66 21.17
CA GLU A 209 -33.97 18.86 22.55
C GLU A 209 -35.19 18.71 23.48
N LEU A 210 -35.16 17.73 24.39
CA LEU A 210 -36.14 17.66 25.47
C LEU A 210 -35.88 18.85 26.40
N GLN A 211 -36.60 19.94 26.19
CA GLN A 211 -36.68 21.01 27.19
C GLN A 211 -37.34 20.43 28.44
N VAL A 212 -36.52 20.04 29.42
CA VAL A 212 -37.01 19.74 30.77
C VAL A 212 -37.53 21.06 31.33
N ARG A 213 -38.85 21.26 31.27
CA ARG A 213 -39.52 22.34 31.99
C ARG A 213 -39.46 21.98 33.47
N LEU A 214 -38.61 22.70 34.21
CA LEU A 214 -38.64 22.77 35.67
C LEU A 214 -39.86 23.57 36.13
#